data_AF-A0A3P3XPN9-F1
#
_entry.id   AF-A0A3P3XPN9-F1
#
_cell.length_a   1.000
_cell.length_b   1.000
_cell.length_c   1.000
_cell.angle_alpha   90.00
_cell.angle_beta   90.00
_cell.angle_gamma   90.00
#
_symmetry.space_group_name_H-M   'P 1'
#
loop_
_entity.id
_entity.type
_entity.pdbx_description
1 polymer ?
#
loop_
_entity_poly.entity_id
_entity_poly.type
_entity_poly.pdbx_seq_one_letter_code
_entity_poly.pdbx_strand_id
1 'polypeptide(L)'
;MQILDNVNNTLKDDLAATISKGDKLSIAAACFSIYAYEALKKQLEGIDELRFLFTSPTFLREKAPKEKREFYIPRLNRERSLYGTEFEVKLRNELTQKAIARECAEWIRKKAHFRSNVTGGQMSGFLSVVKPSETIAYSPINSFTTSDLGCERGNTIMNLVNRIDAPLAGQYVKKFEQIWNDKSLLQDVTDQVVDGITAAYNENSPEFVYFVAIYNIFNEFLEDISEDLVPNEATGFKQTAIWNKLYDFQKDAALAVINKLEKFDGCILADSVGLGKTFTALAVIKYYELRNRNVLVLTPKKLSENWNTFRQNYLNNPIARDRLRYDVLYHTDL
;
A
#
# COMPACT_ATOMS: atom_id res chain seq x y z
N MET A 1 38.60 2.18 -21.07
CA MET A 1 37.32 2.89 -20.84
C MET A 1 36.27 2.28 -21.74
N GLN A 2 35.27 1.63 -21.15
CA GLN A 2 34.16 0.97 -21.82
C GLN A 2 32.87 1.63 -21.33
N ILE A 3 31.88 1.78 -22.22
CA ILE A 3 30.59 2.37 -21.88
C ILE A 3 29.56 1.24 -21.87
N LEU A 4 28.78 1.16 -20.79
CA LEU A 4 27.71 0.20 -20.59
C LEU A 4 26.38 0.96 -20.75
N ASP A 5 25.55 0.50 -21.69
CA ASP A 5 24.27 1.13 -22.03
C ASP A 5 23.08 0.50 -21.28
N ASN A 6 23.32 -0.56 -20.51
CA ASN A 6 22.30 -1.34 -19.81
C ASN A 6 21.18 -1.86 -20.75
N VAL A 7 21.52 -2.07 -22.03
CA VAL A 7 20.64 -2.66 -23.04
C VAL A 7 21.36 -3.81 -23.76
N ASN A 8 22.51 -3.51 -24.36
CA ASN A 8 23.34 -4.49 -25.06
C ASN A 8 24.50 -4.97 -24.18
N ASN A 9 25.08 -4.04 -23.41
CA ASN A 9 26.14 -4.31 -22.44
C ASN A 9 25.68 -3.82 -21.07
N THR A 10 25.38 -4.76 -20.18
CA THR A 10 24.82 -4.45 -18.87
C THR A 10 25.91 -4.32 -17.82
N LEU A 11 25.67 -3.45 -16.84
CA LEU A 11 26.50 -3.35 -15.65
C LEU A 11 26.52 -4.68 -14.88
N LYS A 12 25.40 -5.40 -14.82
CA LYS A 12 25.32 -6.72 -14.20
C LYS A 12 26.30 -7.72 -14.83
N ASP A 13 26.33 -7.84 -16.15
CA ASP A 13 27.21 -8.83 -16.82
C ASP A 13 28.69 -8.43 -16.70
N ASP A 14 29.01 -7.14 -16.79
CA ASP A 14 30.39 -6.66 -16.60
C ASP A 14 30.88 -6.84 -15.16
N LEU A 15 30.03 -6.56 -14.16
CA LEU A 15 30.32 -6.85 -12.75
C LEU A 15 30.44 -8.35 -12.50
N ALA A 16 29.60 -9.16 -13.13
CA ALA A 16 29.65 -10.61 -13.01
C ALA A 16 30.97 -11.21 -13.51
N ALA A 17 31.57 -10.61 -14.55
CA ALA A 17 32.87 -10.97 -15.09
C ALA A 17 34.03 -10.35 -14.30
N THR A 18 33.82 -9.16 -13.73
CA THR A 18 34.88 -8.41 -13.03
C THR A 18 35.09 -8.87 -11.59
N ILE A 19 34.02 -9.12 -10.83
CA ILE A 19 34.10 -9.45 -9.41
C ILE A 19 34.64 -10.88 -9.24
N SER A 20 35.73 -10.99 -8.47
CA SER A 20 36.41 -12.23 -8.13
C SER A 20 36.35 -12.51 -6.63
N LYS A 21 36.63 -13.76 -6.25
CA LYS A 21 36.68 -14.16 -4.83
C LYS A 21 37.77 -13.38 -4.11
N GLY A 22 37.44 -12.80 -2.95
CA GLY A 22 38.36 -12.00 -2.14
C GLY A 22 38.43 -10.52 -2.51
N ASP A 23 37.69 -10.07 -3.53
CA ASP A 23 37.66 -8.65 -3.87
C ASP A 23 36.95 -7.83 -2.77
N LYS A 24 37.22 -6.53 -2.74
CA LYS A 24 36.49 -5.58 -1.89
C LYS A 24 35.68 -4.60 -2.73
N LEU A 25 34.43 -4.38 -2.35
CA LEU A 25 33.53 -3.46 -3.05
C LEU A 25 33.28 -2.21 -2.22
N SER A 26 33.21 -1.08 -2.89
CA SER A 26 32.77 0.18 -2.29
C SER A 26 31.77 0.84 -3.22
N ILE A 27 30.56 1.07 -2.72
CA ILE A 27 29.41 1.54 -3.49
C ILE A 27 28.88 2.80 -2.83
N ALA A 28 28.73 3.88 -3.59
CA ALA A 28 27.97 5.05 -3.20
C ALA A 28 26.75 5.15 -4.11
N ALA A 29 25.55 4.99 -3.57
CA ALA A 29 24.31 5.05 -4.35
C ALA A 29 23.12 5.47 -3.47
N ALA A 30 22.01 5.88 -4.08
CA ALA A 30 20.84 6.36 -3.36
C ALA A 30 20.04 5.24 -2.67
N CYS A 31 19.97 4.07 -3.30
CA CYS A 31 19.15 2.93 -2.87
C CYS A 31 19.89 1.60 -3.03
N PHE A 32 19.53 0.61 -2.23
CA PHE A 32 19.99 -0.78 -2.29
C PHE A 32 18.77 -1.70 -2.37
N SER A 33 18.71 -2.58 -3.37
CA SER A 33 17.63 -3.57 -3.55
C SER A 33 18.13 -4.98 -3.25
N ILE A 34 17.35 -5.78 -2.52
CA ILE A 34 17.65 -7.20 -2.31
C ILE A 34 17.64 -8.01 -3.62
N TYR A 35 16.92 -7.55 -4.65
CA TYR A 35 16.91 -8.22 -5.96
C TYR A 35 18.17 -7.90 -6.78
N ALA A 36 18.79 -6.73 -6.57
CA ALA A 36 20.11 -6.44 -7.11
C ALA A 36 21.20 -7.31 -6.46
N TYR A 37 21.07 -7.56 -5.15
CA TYR A 37 21.88 -8.57 -4.48
C TYR A 37 21.66 -9.96 -5.11
N GLU A 38 20.41 -10.40 -5.30
CA GLU A 38 20.10 -11.70 -5.89
C GLU A 38 20.71 -11.85 -7.29
N ALA A 39 20.59 -10.81 -8.13
CA ALA A 39 21.13 -10.80 -9.49
C ALA A 39 22.66 -10.99 -9.55
N LEU A 40 23.38 -10.63 -8.49
CA LEU A 40 24.84 -10.75 -8.35
C LEU A 40 25.26 -11.69 -7.19
N LYS A 41 24.33 -12.51 -6.68
CA LYS A 41 24.52 -13.30 -5.44
C LYS A 41 25.78 -14.15 -5.49
N LYS A 42 26.00 -14.87 -6.58
CA LYS A 42 27.17 -15.74 -6.78
C LYS A 42 28.50 -14.98 -6.60
N GLN A 43 28.57 -13.74 -7.10
CA GLN A 43 29.75 -12.89 -6.99
C GLN A 43 29.86 -12.28 -5.59
N LEU A 44 28.77 -11.71 -5.07
CA LEU A 44 28.73 -11.05 -3.77
C LEU A 44 28.93 -12.03 -2.60
N GLU A 45 28.60 -13.31 -2.73
CA GLU A 45 28.97 -14.32 -1.73
C GLU A 45 30.46 -14.63 -1.71
N GLY A 46 31.20 -14.34 -2.80
CA GLY A 46 32.63 -14.62 -2.92
C GLY A 46 33.57 -13.51 -2.44
N ILE A 47 33.10 -12.26 -2.34
CA ILE A 47 33.92 -11.10 -1.96
C ILE A 47 34.33 -11.16 -0.48
N ASP A 48 35.36 -10.40 -0.11
CA ASP A 48 35.78 -10.26 1.28
C ASP A 48 34.91 -9.25 2.04
N GLU A 49 34.57 -8.12 1.40
CA GLU A 49 33.88 -7.01 2.05
C GLU A 49 33.11 -6.16 1.04
N LEU A 50 31.92 -5.69 1.43
CA LEU A 50 31.19 -4.64 0.73
C LEU A 50 30.91 -3.46 1.67
N ARG A 51 31.30 -2.25 1.25
CA ARG A 51 30.95 -1.01 1.95
C ARG A 51 29.97 -0.22 1.10
N PHE A 52 28.78 -0.01 1.63
CA PHE A 52 27.72 0.71 0.95
C PHE A 52 27.45 2.05 1.64
N LEU A 53 27.49 3.12 0.86
CA LEU A 53 27.18 4.47 1.28
C LEU A 53 25.88 4.93 0.62
N PHE A 54 24.85 5.16 1.44
CA PHE A 54 23.66 5.90 0.99
C PHE A 54 24.05 7.36 0.76
N THR A 55 23.97 7.81 -0.50
CA THR A 55 24.37 9.18 -0.92
C THR A 55 23.47 10.28 -0.36
N SER A 56 22.33 9.90 0.23
CA SER A 56 21.38 10.80 0.87
C SER A 56 20.90 10.19 2.21
N PRO A 57 20.35 11.01 3.13
CA PRO A 57 19.88 10.50 4.42
C PRO A 57 18.80 9.41 4.29
N THR A 58 19.14 8.20 4.72
CA THR A 58 18.32 6.97 4.70
C THR A 58 18.60 6.15 5.98
N PHE A 59 17.57 5.55 6.60
CA PHE A 59 17.70 4.79 7.86
C PHE A 59 18.25 5.59 9.06
N LEU A 60 18.20 6.93 8.98
CA LEU A 60 18.48 7.79 10.12
C LEU A 60 17.23 7.83 10.99
N ARG A 61 17.37 7.54 12.29
CA ARG A 61 16.25 7.64 13.24
C ARG A 61 15.75 9.08 13.29
N GLU A 62 14.62 9.37 12.63
CA GLU A 62 13.89 10.60 12.88
C GLU A 62 13.27 10.52 14.28
N LYS A 63 13.65 11.45 15.18
CA LYS A 63 12.88 11.70 16.40
C LYS A 63 11.56 12.34 15.98
N ALA A 64 10.54 11.52 15.72
CA ALA A 64 9.21 12.03 15.43
C ALA A 64 8.69 12.84 16.64
N PRO A 65 8.16 14.07 16.45
CA PRO A 65 7.39 14.75 17.48
C PRO A 65 6.15 13.90 17.80
N LYS A 66 5.90 13.68 19.10
CA LYS A 66 4.81 12.82 19.61
C LYS A 66 3.40 13.40 19.42
N GLU A 67 3.22 14.43 18.60
CA GLU A 67 1.95 15.14 18.53
C GLU A 67 1.18 14.86 17.25
N LYS A 68 0.09 14.11 17.46
CA LYS A 68 -1.10 13.87 16.65
C LYS A 68 -0.94 13.13 15.32
N ARG A 69 -1.56 11.94 15.36
CA ARG A 69 -1.91 11.05 14.25
C ARG A 69 -2.90 11.76 13.33
N GLU A 70 -2.46 11.98 12.10
CA GLU A 70 -3.15 11.60 10.87
C GLU A 70 -2.07 11.63 9.78
N PHE A 71 -1.71 10.44 9.29
CA PHE A 71 -0.79 10.22 8.16
C PHE A 71 0.51 11.04 8.16
N TYR A 72 1.37 10.83 9.16
CA TYR A 72 2.80 11.10 8.94
C TYR A 72 3.34 10.00 8.02
N ILE A 73 3.69 10.35 6.78
CA ILE A 73 4.42 9.48 5.86
C ILE A 73 5.91 9.81 6.09
N PRO A 74 6.65 9.06 6.93
CA PRO A 74 8.11 9.18 6.98
C PRO A 74 8.70 8.97 5.57
N ARG A 75 10.01 9.11 5.39
CA ARG A 75 10.71 8.88 4.11
C ARG A 75 10.68 7.41 3.61
N LEU A 76 9.54 6.73 3.79
CA LEU A 76 9.12 5.40 3.39
C LEU A 76 9.53 5.05 1.96
N ASN A 77 9.47 5.97 1.00
CA ASN A 77 9.80 5.61 -0.39
C ASN A 77 11.24 5.12 -0.57
N ARG A 78 12.21 5.67 0.19
CA ARG A 78 13.62 5.23 0.09
C ARG A 78 13.84 3.94 0.85
N GLU A 79 13.29 3.81 2.06
CA GLU A 79 13.45 2.59 2.86
C GLU A 79 12.69 1.41 2.25
N ARG A 80 11.56 1.66 1.57
CA ARG A 80 10.80 0.65 0.81
C ARG A 80 11.60 0.06 -0.34
N SER A 81 12.57 0.79 -0.91
CA SER A 81 13.40 0.29 -2.02
C SER A 81 14.25 -0.94 -1.65
N LEU A 82 14.48 -1.18 -0.35
CA LEU A 82 15.10 -2.43 0.11
C LEU A 82 14.35 -3.66 -0.39
N TYR A 83 13.02 -3.60 -0.40
CA TYR A 83 12.12 -4.69 -0.74
C TYR A 83 11.86 -4.82 -2.24
N GLY A 84 12.60 -4.08 -3.04
CA GLY A 84 12.31 -3.84 -4.43
C GLY A 84 11.62 -2.49 -4.66
N THR A 85 11.92 -1.93 -5.81
CA THR A 85 11.39 -0.69 -6.36
C THR A 85 10.09 -0.93 -7.11
N GLU A 86 9.43 0.15 -7.54
CA GLU A 86 8.23 0.08 -8.39
C GLU A 86 8.48 -0.63 -9.73
N PHE A 87 9.74 -0.76 -10.15
CA PHE A 87 10.13 -1.47 -11.37
C PHE A 87 10.35 -2.97 -11.15
N GLU A 88 10.48 -3.41 -9.90
CA GLU A 88 10.70 -4.82 -9.52
C GLU A 88 9.38 -5.51 -9.11
N VAL A 89 8.23 -4.97 -9.51
CA VAL A 89 6.89 -5.55 -9.20
C VAL A 89 6.75 -6.96 -9.74
N LYS A 90 7.33 -7.26 -10.90
CA LYS A 90 7.34 -8.61 -11.46
C LYS A 90 8.03 -9.60 -10.53
N LEU A 91 9.23 -9.27 -10.03
CA LEU A 91 9.99 -10.09 -9.09
C LEU A 91 9.29 -10.22 -7.73
N ARG A 92 8.58 -9.17 -7.29
CA ARG A 92 7.74 -9.25 -6.09
C ARG A 92 6.58 -10.22 -6.26
N ASN A 93 5.99 -10.28 -7.45
CA ASN A 93 4.91 -11.21 -7.78
C ASN A 93 5.37 -12.68 -7.93
N GLU A 94 6.68 -12.94 -7.99
CA GLU A 94 7.23 -14.30 -7.94
C GLU A 94 7.19 -14.89 -6.52
N LEU A 95 6.85 -14.08 -5.51
CA LEU A 95 6.70 -14.50 -4.10
C LEU A 95 7.98 -15.10 -3.48
N THR A 96 9.14 -14.79 -4.06
CA THR A 96 10.47 -15.22 -3.60
C THR A 96 11.10 -14.24 -2.60
N GLN A 97 10.49 -13.07 -2.40
CA GLN A 97 11.01 -11.97 -1.57
C GLN A 97 11.47 -12.44 -0.18
N LYS A 98 10.71 -13.33 0.47
CA LYS A 98 11.02 -13.86 1.81
C LYS A 98 12.38 -14.58 1.84
N ALA A 99 12.61 -15.46 0.86
CA ALA A 99 13.84 -16.25 0.78
C ALA A 99 15.04 -15.35 0.48
N ILE A 100 14.91 -14.47 -0.52
CA ILE A 100 15.96 -13.54 -0.93
C ILE A 100 16.31 -12.57 0.22
N ALA A 101 15.31 -12.01 0.91
CA ALA A 101 15.53 -11.11 2.03
C ALA A 101 16.29 -11.79 3.17
N ARG A 102 15.96 -13.05 3.49
CA ARG A 102 16.66 -13.82 4.52
C ARG A 102 18.13 -14.03 4.16
N GLU A 103 18.40 -14.53 2.96
CA GLU A 103 19.77 -14.78 2.49
C GLU A 103 20.58 -13.49 2.41
N CYS A 104 19.98 -12.41 1.91
CA CYS A 104 20.60 -11.09 1.85
C CYS A 104 20.93 -10.57 3.26
N ALA A 105 20.02 -10.67 4.22
CA ALA A 105 20.28 -10.25 5.60
C ALA A 105 21.41 -11.07 6.25
N GLU A 106 21.45 -12.39 6.02
CA GLU A 106 22.55 -13.25 6.48
C GLU A 106 23.89 -12.89 5.83
N TRP A 107 23.89 -12.55 4.54
CA TRP A 107 25.07 -12.10 3.82
C TRP A 107 25.56 -10.75 4.32
N ILE A 108 24.67 -9.77 4.53
CA ILE A 108 25.01 -8.44 5.04
C ILE A 108 25.71 -8.55 6.39
N ARG A 109 25.15 -9.32 7.32
CA ARG A 109 25.73 -9.53 8.66
C ARG A 109 27.16 -10.08 8.62
N LYS A 110 27.54 -10.79 7.55
CA LYS A 110 28.87 -11.41 7.42
C LYS A 110 29.87 -10.54 6.66
N LYS A 111 29.41 -9.75 5.68
CA LYS A 111 30.29 -9.19 4.65
C LYS A 111 30.05 -7.73 4.30
N ALA A 112 28.93 -7.13 4.73
CA ALA A 112 28.56 -5.79 4.30
C ALA A 112 28.42 -4.81 5.45
N HIS A 113 28.87 -3.58 5.20
CA HIS A 113 28.73 -2.45 6.12
C HIS A 113 28.01 -1.31 5.40
N PHE A 114 27.03 -0.71 6.06
CA PHE A 114 26.23 0.37 5.51
C PHE A 114 26.41 1.65 6.30
N ARG A 115 26.66 2.74 5.59
CA ARG A 115 26.65 4.09 6.15
C ARG A 115 25.70 4.99 5.37
N SER A 116 25.08 5.93 6.06
CA SER A 116 24.23 6.95 5.44
C SER A 116 24.86 8.31 5.60
N ASN A 117 24.80 9.11 4.53
CA ASN A 117 25.06 10.54 4.57
C ASN A 117 24.09 11.21 5.54
N VAL A 118 24.60 11.93 6.56
CA VAL A 118 23.78 12.69 7.50
C VAL A 118 23.64 14.17 7.13
N THR A 119 24.33 14.59 6.07
CA THR A 119 24.33 15.97 5.57
C THR A 119 23.27 16.17 4.48
N GLY A 120 23.00 17.44 4.15
CA GLY A 120 22.23 17.82 2.96
C GLY A 120 23.06 17.86 1.66
N GLY A 121 24.35 17.53 1.71
CA GLY A 121 25.24 17.60 0.56
C GLY A 121 24.93 16.50 -0.46
N GLN A 122 24.95 16.85 -1.75
CA GLN A 122 24.84 15.86 -2.82
C GLN A 122 26.15 15.10 -2.99
N MET A 123 26.04 13.78 -3.13
CA MET A 123 27.17 12.90 -3.45
C MET A 123 26.91 12.21 -4.79
N SER A 124 27.84 12.34 -5.72
CA SER A 124 27.82 11.56 -6.97
C SER A 124 28.05 10.09 -6.64
N GLY A 125 27.18 9.22 -7.13
CA GLY A 125 27.31 7.79 -6.89
C GLY A 125 28.25 7.09 -7.87
N PHE A 126 28.90 6.04 -7.39
CA PHE A 126 29.84 5.22 -8.13
C PHE A 126 29.97 3.85 -7.45
N LEU A 127 30.58 2.90 -8.14
CA LEU A 127 30.96 1.60 -7.60
C LEU A 127 32.43 1.34 -7.92
N SER A 128 33.19 0.82 -6.96
CA SER A 128 34.55 0.37 -7.21
C SER A 128 34.76 -1.08 -6.76
N VAL A 129 35.43 -1.85 -7.59
CA VAL A 129 35.95 -3.19 -7.29
C VAL A 129 37.45 -3.06 -7.06
N VAL A 130 37.88 -3.33 -5.84
CA VAL A 130 39.28 -3.26 -5.41
C VAL A 130 39.83 -4.67 -5.33
N LYS A 131 40.82 -4.94 -6.19
CA LYS A 131 41.58 -6.19 -6.24
C LYS A 131 43.00 -5.97 -5.75
N PRO A 132 43.75 -7.03 -5.37
CA PRO A 132 45.16 -6.89 -5.01
C PRO A 132 46.03 -6.29 -6.11
N SER A 133 45.73 -6.58 -7.38
CA SER A 133 46.53 -6.18 -8.54
C SER A 133 46.00 -4.95 -9.30
N GLU A 134 44.71 -4.63 -9.15
CA GLU A 134 44.06 -3.58 -9.94
C GLU A 134 42.82 -3.01 -9.23
N THR A 135 42.34 -1.87 -9.72
CA THR A 135 41.08 -1.27 -9.28
C THR A 135 40.29 -0.85 -10.49
N ILE A 136 39.00 -1.16 -10.48
CA ILE A 136 38.04 -0.80 -11.52
C ILE A 136 36.92 0.00 -10.86
N ALA A 137 36.50 1.08 -11.50
CA ALA A 137 35.39 1.92 -11.03
C ALA A 137 34.31 2.06 -12.12
N TYR A 138 33.08 2.26 -11.68
CA TYR A 138 31.90 2.45 -12.51
C TYR A 138 31.20 3.73 -12.11
N SER A 139 30.97 4.63 -13.07
CA SER A 139 30.38 5.94 -12.80
C SER A 139 29.66 6.51 -14.03
N PRO A 140 28.51 7.21 -13.84
CA PRO A 140 27.79 7.38 -12.59
C PRO A 140 27.02 6.11 -12.18
N ILE A 141 26.79 5.92 -10.88
CA ILE A 141 25.85 4.94 -10.33
C ILE A 141 24.78 5.71 -9.53
N ASN A 142 23.51 5.58 -9.90
CA ASN A 142 22.44 6.30 -9.22
C ASN A 142 21.89 5.48 -8.05
N SER A 143 21.47 4.24 -8.33
CA SER A 143 20.98 3.28 -7.34
C SER A 143 21.56 1.89 -7.60
N PHE A 144 21.48 1.00 -6.62
CA PHE A 144 21.84 -0.40 -6.75
C PHE A 144 20.56 -1.26 -6.81
N THR A 145 19.92 -1.26 -7.99
CA THR A 145 18.64 -1.93 -8.28
C THR A 145 18.77 -2.81 -9.53
N THR A 146 17.85 -3.76 -9.76
CA THR A 146 17.86 -4.57 -11.00
C THR A 146 17.82 -3.70 -12.25
N SER A 147 17.13 -2.56 -12.19
CA SER A 147 17.01 -1.64 -13.33
C SER A 147 18.29 -0.86 -13.62
N ASP A 148 19.00 -0.40 -12.58
CA ASP A 148 20.31 0.27 -12.72
C ASP A 148 21.43 -0.70 -13.10
N LEU A 149 21.27 -1.99 -12.76
CA LEU A 149 22.18 -3.05 -13.18
C LEU A 149 21.91 -3.55 -14.61
N GLY A 150 20.79 -3.15 -15.23
CA GLY A 150 20.40 -3.57 -16.59
C GLY A 150 19.71 -4.94 -16.66
N CYS A 151 19.19 -5.46 -15.56
CA CYS A 151 18.41 -6.71 -15.53
C CYS A 151 16.94 -6.51 -15.96
N GLU A 152 16.37 -5.35 -15.64
CA GLU A 152 15.00 -4.98 -16.00
C GLU A 152 14.96 -3.56 -16.55
N ARG A 153 13.92 -3.22 -17.32
CA ARG A 153 13.75 -1.86 -17.84
C ARG A 153 13.15 -0.95 -16.77
N GLY A 154 13.94 0.00 -16.29
CA GLY A 154 13.47 1.06 -15.38
C GLY A 154 12.85 2.27 -16.10
N ASN A 155 12.55 3.32 -15.35
CA ASN A 155 12.02 4.60 -15.88
C ASN A 155 13.11 5.60 -16.30
N THR A 156 14.35 5.14 -16.47
CA THR A 156 15.44 6.02 -16.91
C THR A 156 15.53 6.02 -18.43
N ILE A 157 15.38 7.20 -19.03
CA ILE A 157 15.39 7.38 -20.50
C ILE A 157 16.78 7.11 -21.09
N MET A 158 17.85 7.42 -20.36
CA MET A 158 19.24 7.19 -20.76
C MET A 158 20.09 6.80 -19.56
N ASN A 159 20.62 5.58 -19.57
CA ASN A 159 21.56 5.08 -18.57
C ASN A 159 22.88 4.73 -19.28
N LEU A 160 23.93 5.50 -19.01
CA LEU A 160 25.28 5.21 -19.48
C LEU A 160 26.20 5.12 -18.28
N VAL A 161 26.85 3.97 -18.11
CA VAL A 161 27.81 3.75 -17.04
C VAL A 161 29.19 3.56 -17.65
N ASN A 162 30.15 4.37 -17.22
CA ASN A 162 31.54 4.23 -17.68
C ASN A 162 32.28 3.26 -16.78
N ARG A 163 32.89 2.23 -17.39
CA ARG A 163 33.92 1.41 -16.76
C ARG A 163 35.26 2.13 -16.88
N ILE A 164 35.83 2.44 -15.73
CA ILE A 164 37.04 3.23 -15.54
C ILE A 164 38.10 2.33 -14.94
N ASP A 165 39.23 2.21 -15.64
CA ASP A 165 40.37 1.40 -15.21
C ASP A 165 41.36 2.22 -14.37
N ALA A 166 42.32 1.54 -13.75
CA ALA A 166 43.48 2.17 -13.14
C ALA A 166 44.29 2.99 -14.17
N PRO A 167 44.94 4.11 -13.77
CA PRO A 167 45.05 4.62 -12.41
C PRO A 167 43.88 5.50 -11.95
N LEU A 168 42.98 5.90 -12.85
CA LEU A 168 41.90 6.84 -12.54
C LEU A 168 40.90 6.26 -11.54
N ALA A 169 40.62 4.95 -11.63
CA ALA A 169 39.77 4.25 -10.67
C ALA A 169 40.24 4.40 -9.22
N GLY A 170 41.56 4.52 -8.98
CA GLY A 170 42.12 4.71 -7.65
C GLY A 170 41.71 6.03 -6.99
N GLN A 171 41.34 7.06 -7.77
CA GLN A 171 40.84 8.32 -7.21
C GLN A 171 39.46 8.16 -6.57
N TYR A 172 38.61 7.30 -7.14
CA TYR A 172 37.29 6.99 -6.57
C TYR A 172 37.44 6.29 -5.22
N VAL A 173 38.33 5.30 -5.12
CA VAL A 173 38.62 4.60 -3.86
C VAL A 173 39.17 5.55 -2.80
N LYS A 174 40.15 6.39 -3.17
CA LYS A 174 40.69 7.41 -2.25
C LYS A 174 39.61 8.35 -1.73
N LYS A 175 38.71 8.81 -2.61
CA LYS A 175 37.61 9.69 -2.21
C LYS A 175 36.59 8.96 -1.33
N PHE A 176 36.29 7.70 -1.65
CA PHE A 176 35.44 6.85 -0.82
C PHE A 176 36.02 6.73 0.59
N GLU A 177 37.31 6.41 0.75
CA GLU A 177 37.94 6.26 2.06
C GLU A 177 37.90 7.55 2.89
N GLN A 178 38.12 8.71 2.24
CA GLN A 178 38.04 10.00 2.93
C GLN A 178 36.64 10.23 3.52
N ILE A 179 35.59 10.00 2.72
CA ILE A 179 34.20 10.21 3.17
C ILE A 179 33.79 9.11 4.15
N TRP A 180 34.15 7.85 3.86
CA TRP A 180 33.83 6.69 4.68
C TRP A 180 34.29 6.90 6.11
N ASN A 181 35.54 7.33 6.31
CA ASN A 181 36.12 7.49 7.64
C ASN A 181 35.74 8.80 8.35
N ASP A 182 35.01 9.70 7.69
CA ASP A 182 34.56 10.96 8.28
C ASP A 182 33.25 10.78 9.06
N LYS A 183 33.37 10.70 10.39
CA LYS A 183 32.25 10.55 11.32
C LYS A 183 31.31 11.76 11.37
N SER A 184 31.72 12.91 10.85
CA SER A 184 30.86 14.09 10.76
C SER A 184 29.90 14.04 9.56
N LEU A 185 30.28 13.29 8.53
CA LEU A 185 29.51 13.15 7.29
C LEU A 185 28.59 11.94 7.30
N LEU A 186 29.01 10.87 7.96
CA LEU A 186 28.36 9.56 7.86
C LEU A 186 27.95 8.98 9.21
N GLN A 187 26.80 8.32 9.22
CA GLN A 187 26.33 7.48 10.33
C GLN A 187 26.28 6.02 9.90
N ASP A 188 26.69 5.11 10.78
CA ASP A 188 26.49 3.67 10.59
C ASP A 188 25.00 3.33 10.70
N VAL A 189 24.50 2.64 9.68
CA VAL A 189 23.09 2.22 9.57
C VAL A 189 22.97 0.72 9.25
N THR A 190 24.04 -0.05 9.48
CA THR A 190 24.08 -1.48 9.11
C THR A 190 22.97 -2.28 9.79
N ASP A 191 22.80 -2.10 11.11
CA ASP A 191 21.76 -2.79 11.87
C ASP A 191 20.35 -2.39 11.40
N GLN A 192 20.14 -1.11 11.09
CA GLN A 192 18.86 -0.60 10.60
C GLN A 192 18.51 -1.17 9.21
N VAL A 193 19.50 -1.35 8.33
CA VAL A 193 19.31 -2.01 7.03
C VAL A 193 18.96 -3.48 7.23
N VAL A 194 19.66 -4.17 8.12
CA VAL A 194 19.38 -5.58 8.47
C VAL A 194 17.98 -5.73 9.07
N ASP A 195 17.58 -4.85 9.98
CA ASP A 195 16.25 -4.83 10.60
C ASP A 195 15.16 -4.54 9.56
N GLY A 196 15.41 -3.59 8.66
CA GLY A 196 14.55 -3.30 7.51
C GLY A 196 14.35 -4.56 6.67
N ILE A 197 15.41 -5.17 6.17
CA ILE A 197 15.31 -6.40 5.37
C ILE A 197 14.64 -7.54 6.17
N THR A 198 14.87 -7.62 7.49
CA THR A 198 14.24 -8.61 8.37
C THR A 198 12.73 -8.45 8.46
N ALA A 199 12.23 -7.21 8.50
CA ALA A 199 10.81 -6.94 8.54
C ALA A 199 10.07 -7.47 7.29
N ALA A 200 10.74 -7.61 6.13
CA ALA A 200 10.12 -8.17 4.93
C ALA A 200 9.79 -9.67 5.01
N TYR A 201 10.47 -10.44 5.87
CA TYR A 201 10.21 -11.87 6.03
C TYR A 201 9.52 -12.24 7.34
N ASN A 202 9.21 -11.25 8.18
CA ASN A 202 8.46 -11.49 9.41
C ASN A 202 7.06 -12.02 9.08
N GLU A 203 6.72 -13.16 9.69
CA GLU A 203 5.39 -13.74 9.56
C GLU A 203 4.38 -12.91 10.34
N ASN A 204 3.39 -12.39 9.64
CA ASN A 204 2.23 -11.77 10.27
C ASN A 204 1.23 -12.86 10.65
N SER A 205 0.56 -12.68 11.78
CA SER A 205 -0.44 -13.65 12.21
C SER A 205 -1.61 -13.69 11.22
N PRO A 206 -2.22 -14.86 10.95
CA PRO A 206 -3.38 -14.97 10.07
C PRO A 206 -4.52 -14.03 10.49
N GLU A 207 -4.70 -13.82 11.80
CA GLU A 207 -5.69 -12.91 12.36
C GLU A 207 -5.41 -11.47 11.95
N PHE A 208 -4.16 -11.01 12.05
CA PHE A 208 -3.78 -9.67 11.61
C PHE A 208 -4.05 -9.47 10.13
N VAL A 209 -3.65 -10.42 9.28
CA VAL A 209 -3.89 -10.37 7.83
C VAL A 209 -5.39 -10.30 7.54
N TYR A 210 -6.20 -11.09 8.24
CA TYR A 210 -7.66 -11.06 8.13
C TYR A 210 -8.24 -9.69 8.47
N PHE A 211 -7.85 -9.10 9.61
CA PHE A 211 -8.33 -7.77 10.00
C PHE A 211 -7.90 -6.68 9.02
N VAL A 212 -6.66 -6.71 8.53
CA VAL A 212 -6.19 -5.75 7.51
C VAL A 212 -7.00 -5.90 6.22
N ALA A 213 -7.28 -7.13 5.78
CA ALA A 213 -8.09 -7.36 4.59
C ALA A 213 -9.53 -6.82 4.75
N ILE A 214 -10.20 -7.18 5.85
CA ILE A 214 -11.56 -6.69 6.15
C ILE A 214 -11.57 -5.17 6.27
N TYR A 215 -10.62 -4.57 6.98
CA TYR A 215 -10.52 -3.11 7.07
C TYR A 215 -10.41 -2.47 5.69
N ASN A 216 -9.49 -2.92 4.83
CA ASN A 216 -9.34 -2.30 3.51
C ASN A 216 -10.53 -2.53 2.58
N ILE A 217 -11.28 -3.63 2.73
CA ILE A 217 -12.51 -3.89 1.97
C ILE A 217 -13.67 -3.02 2.49
N PHE A 218 -13.76 -2.81 3.80
CA PHE A 218 -14.95 -2.24 4.44
C PHE A 218 -14.76 -0.84 5.03
N ASN A 219 -13.56 -0.24 4.97
CA ASN A 219 -13.30 1.05 5.61
C ASN A 219 -14.25 2.15 5.09
N GLU A 220 -14.52 2.19 3.79
CA GLU A 220 -15.49 3.13 3.22
C GLU A 220 -16.91 2.94 3.79
N PHE A 221 -17.30 1.69 4.11
CA PHE A 221 -18.59 1.42 4.75
C PHE A 221 -18.60 1.84 6.23
N LEU A 222 -17.45 1.82 6.90
CA LEU A 222 -17.34 2.29 8.28
C LEU A 222 -17.45 3.82 8.38
N GLU A 223 -17.01 4.56 7.36
CA GLU A 223 -17.17 6.02 7.29
C GLU A 223 -18.63 6.47 7.21
N ASP A 224 -19.51 5.65 6.62
CA ASP A 224 -20.96 5.89 6.56
C ASP A 224 -21.71 5.52 7.87
N ILE A 225 -21.04 4.88 8.84
CA ILE A 225 -21.58 4.55 10.17
C ILE A 225 -21.13 5.64 11.18
N SER A 226 -21.28 6.91 10.82
CA SER A 226 -21.15 7.98 11.81
C SER A 226 -22.44 8.08 12.64
N GLU A 227 -22.30 8.11 13.97
CA GLU A 227 -23.41 8.21 14.93
C GLU A 227 -24.31 9.44 14.70
N ASP A 228 -23.84 10.44 13.96
CA ASP A 228 -24.57 11.69 13.68
C ASP A 228 -25.74 11.55 12.68
N LEU A 229 -25.90 10.37 12.06
CA LEU A 229 -27.01 10.09 11.14
C LEU A 229 -27.97 9.02 11.68
N VAL A 230 -27.89 8.65 12.96
CA VAL A 230 -28.87 7.72 13.53
C VAL A 230 -30.27 8.35 13.48
N PRO A 231 -31.25 7.72 12.82
CA PRO A 231 -32.59 8.27 12.66
C PRO A 231 -33.17 8.65 14.02
N ASN A 232 -33.38 9.96 14.20
CA ASN A 232 -33.76 10.61 15.46
C ASN A 232 -34.77 9.76 16.27
N GLU A 233 -34.25 9.08 17.31
CA GLU A 233 -34.99 8.09 18.11
C GLU A 233 -36.19 8.72 18.83
N ALA A 234 -36.18 10.05 18.98
CA ALA A 234 -37.22 10.84 19.65
C ALA A 234 -38.60 10.74 18.97
N THR A 235 -38.70 10.26 17.73
CA THR A 235 -39.97 10.22 16.96
C THR A 235 -40.84 8.98 17.23
N GLY A 236 -40.38 8.03 18.04
CA GLY A 236 -41.15 6.82 18.32
C GLY A 236 -41.07 5.75 17.22
N PHE A 237 -40.18 5.93 16.23
CA PHE A 237 -40.09 5.08 15.04
C PHE A 237 -39.82 3.60 15.38
N LYS A 238 -38.89 3.33 16.29
CA LYS A 238 -38.53 1.97 16.71
C LYS A 238 -39.65 1.27 17.51
N GLN A 239 -40.67 2.01 17.94
CA GLN A 239 -41.84 1.47 18.66
C GLN A 239 -43.01 1.12 17.72
N THR A 240 -42.90 1.42 16.42
CA THR A 240 -43.95 1.13 15.42
C THR A 240 -44.15 -0.37 15.21
N ALA A 241 -45.36 -0.76 14.78
CA ALA A 241 -45.67 -2.16 14.47
C ALA A 241 -44.86 -2.69 13.29
N ILE A 242 -44.58 -1.85 12.29
CA ILE A 242 -43.75 -2.19 11.13
C ILE A 242 -42.32 -2.48 11.55
N TRP A 243 -41.70 -1.63 12.37
CA TRP A 243 -40.32 -1.82 12.85
C TRP A 243 -40.16 -3.11 13.63
N ASN A 244 -41.09 -3.39 14.54
CA ASN A 244 -41.08 -4.59 15.37
C ASN A 244 -41.34 -5.89 14.58
N LYS A 245 -41.81 -5.77 13.32
CA LYS A 245 -42.05 -6.91 12.44
C LYS A 245 -40.90 -7.19 11.47
N LEU A 246 -39.91 -6.29 11.39
CA LEU A 246 -38.72 -6.47 10.57
C LEU A 246 -37.72 -7.46 11.20
N TYR A 247 -37.08 -8.28 10.37
CA TYR A 247 -35.86 -8.99 10.75
C TYR A 247 -34.68 -8.03 10.89
N ASP A 248 -33.61 -8.43 11.59
CA ASP A 248 -32.49 -7.52 11.87
C ASP A 248 -31.82 -6.98 10.60
N PHE A 249 -31.61 -7.81 9.59
CA PHE A 249 -31.09 -7.35 8.30
C PHE A 249 -32.01 -6.35 7.58
N GLN A 250 -33.34 -6.44 7.80
CA GLN A 250 -34.30 -5.49 7.22
C GLN A 250 -34.32 -4.17 7.99
N LYS A 251 -34.08 -4.21 9.30
CA LYS A 251 -33.88 -2.99 10.11
C LYS A 251 -32.65 -2.26 9.62
N ASP A 252 -31.54 -2.97 9.44
CA ASP A 252 -30.29 -2.39 8.91
C ASP A 252 -30.52 -1.81 7.51
N ALA A 253 -31.21 -2.54 6.63
CA ALA A 253 -31.56 -2.04 5.30
C ALA A 253 -32.45 -0.78 5.36
N ALA A 254 -33.45 -0.73 6.24
CA ALA A 254 -34.32 0.44 6.39
C ALA A 254 -33.53 1.67 6.89
N LEU A 255 -32.65 1.49 7.87
CA LEU A 255 -31.76 2.54 8.36
C LEU A 255 -30.81 3.03 7.26
N ALA A 256 -30.21 2.10 6.50
CA ALA A 256 -29.32 2.44 5.39
C ALA A 256 -30.05 3.21 4.27
N VAL A 257 -31.28 2.83 3.94
CA VAL A 257 -32.10 3.56 2.96
C VAL A 257 -32.42 4.98 3.46
N ILE A 258 -32.83 5.12 4.72
CA ILE A 258 -33.08 6.43 5.33
C ILE A 258 -31.83 7.31 5.26
N ASN A 259 -30.66 6.80 5.69
CA ASN A 259 -29.42 7.56 5.69
C ASN A 259 -29.01 7.99 4.28
N LYS A 260 -29.17 7.11 3.29
CA LYS A 260 -28.88 7.44 1.88
C LYS A 260 -29.85 8.48 1.32
N LEU A 261 -31.14 8.41 1.68
CA LEU A 261 -32.11 9.42 1.28
C LEU A 261 -31.79 10.79 1.90
N GLU A 262 -31.40 10.85 3.18
CA GLU A 262 -31.00 12.12 3.83
C GLU A 262 -29.68 12.70 3.26
N LYS A 263 -28.75 11.84 2.81
CA LYS A 263 -27.43 12.26 2.32
C LYS A 263 -27.39 12.56 0.82
N PHE A 264 -28.15 11.82 0.01
CA PHE A 264 -28.03 11.81 -1.45
C PHE A 264 -29.35 12.07 -2.19
N ASP A 265 -30.45 12.34 -1.48
CA ASP A 265 -31.80 12.53 -2.05
C ASP A 265 -32.31 11.35 -2.91
N GLY A 266 -31.68 10.17 -2.80
CA GLY A 266 -32.02 9.01 -3.61
C GLY A 266 -31.36 7.72 -3.11
N CYS A 267 -32.06 6.60 -3.28
CA CYS A 267 -31.54 5.27 -2.95
C CYS A 267 -32.23 4.19 -3.79
N ILE A 268 -31.50 3.12 -4.13
CA ILE A 268 -32.04 1.92 -4.76
C ILE A 268 -31.95 0.78 -3.75
N LEU A 269 -33.08 0.13 -3.46
CA LEU A 269 -33.15 -1.09 -2.64
C LEU A 269 -33.24 -2.32 -3.55
N ALA A 270 -32.15 -3.09 -3.62
CA ALA A 270 -32.00 -4.21 -4.55
C ALA A 270 -31.74 -5.55 -3.83
N ASP A 271 -32.73 -6.02 -3.06
CA ASP A 271 -32.66 -7.34 -2.43
C ASP A 271 -33.18 -8.46 -3.35
N SER A 272 -32.77 -9.71 -3.09
CA SER A 272 -33.33 -10.89 -3.74
C SER A 272 -34.86 -11.01 -3.57
N VAL A 273 -35.49 -11.83 -4.41
CA VAL A 273 -36.95 -12.06 -4.38
C VAL A 273 -37.33 -12.72 -3.04
N GLY A 274 -38.41 -12.23 -2.41
CA GLY A 274 -38.93 -12.79 -1.16
C GLY A 274 -38.31 -12.26 0.13
N LEU A 275 -37.24 -11.45 0.08
CA LEU A 275 -36.57 -10.91 1.27
C LEU A 275 -37.30 -9.73 1.95
N GLY A 276 -38.51 -9.39 1.48
CA GLY A 276 -39.38 -8.42 2.16
C GLY A 276 -39.10 -6.94 1.85
N LYS A 277 -38.62 -6.61 0.66
CA LYS A 277 -38.46 -5.21 0.17
C LYS A 277 -39.66 -4.31 0.47
N THR A 278 -40.88 -4.82 0.32
CA THR A 278 -42.11 -4.09 0.67
C THR A 278 -42.16 -3.70 2.14
N PHE A 279 -41.79 -4.60 3.05
CA PHE A 279 -41.76 -4.32 4.49
C PHE A 279 -40.66 -3.31 4.85
N THR A 280 -39.47 -3.45 4.27
CA THR A 280 -38.39 -2.46 4.42
C THR A 280 -38.86 -1.07 3.93
N ALA A 281 -39.50 -1.00 2.76
CA ALA A 281 -40.04 0.24 2.23
C ALA A 281 -41.16 0.83 3.11
N LEU A 282 -42.09 0.01 3.63
CA LEU A 282 -43.14 0.48 4.56
C LEU A 282 -42.55 1.09 5.83
N ALA A 283 -41.43 0.56 6.34
CA ALA A 283 -40.73 1.15 7.48
C ALA A 283 -40.14 2.53 7.12
N VAL A 284 -39.51 2.67 5.95
CA VAL A 284 -39.01 3.96 5.44
C VAL A 284 -40.16 4.96 5.27
N ILE A 285 -41.31 4.53 4.70
CA ILE A 285 -42.52 5.36 4.57
C ILE A 285 -42.96 5.85 5.95
N LYS A 286 -43.05 4.95 6.93
CA LYS A 286 -43.49 5.32 8.28
C LYS A 286 -42.55 6.32 8.95
N TYR A 287 -41.25 6.16 8.77
CA TYR A 287 -40.23 7.08 9.29
C TYR A 287 -40.43 8.52 8.78
N TYR A 288 -40.73 8.68 7.49
CA TYR A 288 -40.98 9.99 6.88
C TYR A 288 -42.36 10.55 7.24
N GLU A 289 -43.37 9.69 7.38
CA GLU A 289 -44.70 10.08 7.84
C GLU A 289 -44.65 10.66 9.27
N LEU A 290 -43.89 10.04 10.19
CA LEU A 290 -43.68 10.54 11.56
C LEU A 290 -42.97 11.92 11.59
N ARG A 291 -42.32 12.31 10.49
CA ARG A 291 -41.73 13.64 10.28
C ARG A 291 -42.64 14.59 9.50
N ASN A 292 -43.93 14.28 9.41
CA ASN A 292 -44.94 15.04 8.67
C ASN A 292 -44.60 15.23 7.18
N ARG A 293 -43.87 14.29 6.56
CA ARG A 293 -43.68 14.28 5.11
C ARG A 293 -44.83 13.55 4.42
N ASN A 294 -45.14 13.97 3.20
CA ASN A 294 -46.09 13.28 2.33
C ASN A 294 -45.34 12.25 1.49
N VAL A 295 -45.93 11.07 1.33
CA VAL A 295 -45.30 9.96 0.60
C VAL A 295 -46.25 9.45 -0.48
N LEU A 296 -45.70 9.29 -1.69
CA LEU A 296 -46.39 8.75 -2.86
C LEU A 296 -45.69 7.45 -3.29
N VAL A 297 -46.46 6.37 -3.40
CA VAL A 297 -46.02 5.08 -3.91
C VAL A 297 -46.46 4.94 -5.35
N LEU A 298 -45.49 4.81 -6.25
CA LEU A 298 -45.70 4.47 -7.66
C LEU A 298 -45.41 2.99 -7.86
N THR A 299 -46.38 2.25 -8.40
CA THR A 299 -46.28 0.79 -8.52
C THR A 299 -46.90 0.27 -9.81
N PRO A 300 -46.47 -0.88 -10.35
CA PRO A 300 -47.21 -1.58 -11.41
C PRO A 300 -48.65 -1.86 -11.00
N LYS A 301 -49.58 -1.83 -11.97
CA LYS A 301 -51.02 -2.05 -11.71
C LYS A 301 -51.32 -3.34 -10.94
N LYS A 302 -50.55 -4.41 -11.17
CA LYS A 302 -50.74 -5.70 -10.48
C LYS A 302 -50.46 -5.64 -8.97
N LEU A 303 -49.70 -4.66 -8.51
CA LEU A 303 -49.28 -4.53 -7.11
C LEU A 303 -50.04 -3.43 -6.35
N SER A 304 -50.91 -2.65 -7.01
CA SER A 304 -51.66 -1.55 -6.38
C SER A 304 -52.46 -2.01 -5.17
N GLU A 305 -53.16 -3.13 -5.29
CA GLU A 305 -53.98 -3.70 -4.21
C GLU A 305 -53.12 -4.15 -3.01
N ASN A 306 -51.92 -4.67 -3.28
CA ASN A 306 -50.99 -5.06 -2.22
C ASN A 306 -50.57 -3.85 -1.38
N TRP A 307 -50.24 -2.74 -2.04
CA TRP A 307 -49.91 -1.50 -1.35
C TRP A 307 -51.14 -0.88 -0.67
N ASN A 308 -52.34 -0.94 -1.26
CA ASN A 308 -53.55 -0.43 -0.60
C ASN A 308 -53.93 -1.21 0.66
N THR A 309 -53.59 -2.51 0.73
CA THR A 309 -53.87 -3.35 1.90
C THR A 309 -53.22 -2.80 3.18
N PHE A 310 -51.98 -2.32 3.11
CA PHE A 310 -51.24 -1.83 4.28
C PHE A 310 -51.68 -0.44 4.75
N ARG A 311 -52.37 0.33 3.89
CA ARG A 311 -53.00 1.62 4.23
C ARG A 311 -54.33 1.46 4.95
N GLN A 312 -55.09 0.40 4.65
CA GLN A 312 -56.46 0.24 5.11
C GLN A 312 -56.55 -0.65 6.37
N ASN A 313 -57.65 -0.49 7.12
CA ASN A 313 -57.91 -1.25 8.36
C ASN A 313 -58.49 -2.65 8.08
N TYR A 314 -57.82 -3.43 7.23
CA TYR A 314 -58.23 -4.81 6.96
C TYR A 314 -57.78 -5.76 8.08
N LEU A 315 -58.54 -6.83 8.30
CA LEU A 315 -58.19 -7.93 9.22
C LEU A 315 -56.85 -8.58 8.89
N ASN A 316 -56.46 -8.59 7.62
CA ASN A 316 -55.20 -9.16 7.13
C ASN A 316 -54.03 -8.16 7.09
N ASN A 317 -54.20 -6.92 7.57
CA ASN A 317 -53.12 -5.94 7.65
C ASN A 317 -52.40 -6.10 9.02
N PRO A 318 -51.21 -6.72 9.06
CA PRO A 318 -50.51 -7.00 10.32
C PRO A 318 -49.96 -5.74 11.00
N ILE A 319 -49.96 -4.60 10.30
CA ILE A 319 -49.42 -3.32 10.77
C ILE A 319 -50.50 -2.23 10.80
N ALA A 320 -51.79 -2.60 10.80
CA ALA A 320 -52.91 -1.65 10.80
C ALA A 320 -52.83 -0.60 11.94
N ARG A 321 -52.21 -0.95 13.07
CA ARG A 321 -51.98 -0.04 14.21
C ARG A 321 -51.14 1.18 13.85
N ASP A 322 -50.25 1.06 12.86
CA ASP A 322 -49.40 2.17 12.42
C ASP A 322 -50.14 3.19 11.57
N ARG A 323 -51.34 2.86 11.06
CA ARG A 323 -52.20 3.77 10.29
C ARG A 323 -51.45 4.53 9.19
N LEU A 324 -50.75 3.78 8.33
CA LEU A 324 -49.89 4.34 7.30
C LEU A 324 -50.65 5.30 6.37
N ARG A 325 -50.07 6.47 6.14
CA ARG A 325 -50.64 7.54 5.32
C ARG A 325 -49.74 7.85 4.13
N TYR A 326 -49.92 7.08 3.06
CA TYR A 326 -49.32 7.33 1.74
C TYR A 326 -50.38 7.19 0.63
N ASP A 327 -50.12 7.82 -0.50
CA ASP A 327 -50.93 7.66 -1.70
C ASP A 327 -50.34 6.61 -2.63
N VAL A 328 -51.21 5.92 -3.37
CA VAL A 328 -50.81 4.88 -4.33
C VAL A 328 -51.30 5.29 -5.70
N LEU A 329 -50.37 5.44 -6.64
CA LEU A 329 -50.67 5.58 -8.06
C LEU A 329 -50.02 4.43 -8.82
N TYR A 330 -50.65 4.04 -9.93
CA TYR A 330 -50.12 3.00 -10.80
C TYR A 330 -50.12 3.45 -12.25
N HIS A 331 -49.16 2.93 -13.01
CA HIS A 331 -49.12 3.05 -14.46
C HIS A 331 -49.33 1.66 -15.07
N THR A 332 -50.01 1.58 -16.22
CA THR A 332 -50.31 0.31 -16.90
C THR A 332 -49.09 -0.33 -17.57
N ASP A 333 -48.08 0.49 -17.89
CA ASP A 333 -46.90 0.09 -18.67
C ASP A 333 -45.60 -0.01 -17.82
N LEU A 334 -45.71 0.07 -16.50
CA LEU A 334 -44.60 -0.10 -15.53
C LEU A 334 -44.44 -1.54 -15.06
#